data_AF-A0A424R4L6-F1
#
_entry.id   AF-A0A424R4L6-F1
#
_cell.length_a   1.000
_cell.length_b   1.000
_cell.length_c   1.000
_cell.angle_alpha   90.00
_cell.angle_beta   90.00
_cell.angle_gamma   90.00
#
_symmetry.space_group_name_H-M   'P 1'
#
loop_
_entity.id
_entity.type
_entity.pdbx_description
1 polymer ?
#
loop_
_entity_poly.entity_id
_entity_poly.type
_entity_poly.pdbx_seq_one_letter_code
_entity_poly.pdbx_strand_id
1 'polypeptide(L)'
;MSYPRDMIGYGPTPPHAGWPGDARVAVQFVLNYEEGGENSILHGDPASEIFLSEIIGAAPFEGARHMSMESIYEYGSRAGVWRLLDLFRDRDVPLTLFAVAMAMERHPAVIERALA
;
A
#
# COMPACT_ATOMS: atom_id res chain seq x y z
N MET A 1 6.04 20.27 -30.55
CA MET A 1 5.58 19.45 -29.42
C MET A 1 5.50 20.35 -28.20
N SER A 2 4.35 20.48 -27.55
CA SER A 2 4.26 21.19 -26.26
C SER A 2 4.85 20.30 -25.16
N TYR A 3 5.47 20.91 -24.15
CA TYR A 3 5.99 20.18 -22.99
C TYR A 3 4.82 19.75 -22.08
N PRO A 4 4.63 18.45 -21.77
CA PRO A 4 3.39 17.93 -21.20
C PRO A 4 3.33 17.97 -19.66
N ARG A 5 4.34 18.53 -18.99
CA ARG A 5 4.43 18.56 -17.53
C ARG A 5 4.25 19.98 -17.02
N ASP A 6 3.43 20.13 -15.99
CA ASP A 6 3.44 21.34 -15.18
C ASP A 6 4.64 21.30 -14.23
N MET A 7 5.61 22.16 -14.49
CA MET A 7 6.80 22.34 -13.64
C MET A 7 6.66 23.54 -12.70
N ILE A 8 5.56 24.28 -12.81
CA ILE A 8 5.33 25.55 -12.11
C ILE A 8 4.45 25.30 -10.88
N GLY A 9 3.32 24.61 -11.05
CA GLY A 9 2.33 24.43 -9.99
C GLY A 9 1.88 25.77 -9.40
N TYR A 10 1.88 25.89 -8.06
CA TYR A 10 1.48 27.11 -7.37
C TYR A 10 2.55 28.22 -7.31
N GLY A 11 3.79 27.94 -7.76
CA GLY A 11 4.89 28.90 -7.65
C GLY A 11 5.14 29.39 -6.20
N PRO A 12 5.58 30.64 -6.00
CA PRO A 12 5.92 31.16 -4.67
C PRO A 12 4.71 31.49 -3.78
N THR A 13 3.49 31.34 -4.28
CA THR A 13 2.25 31.77 -3.59
C THR A 13 1.25 30.62 -3.50
N PRO A 14 1.54 29.56 -2.71
CA PRO A 14 0.58 28.49 -2.47
C PRO A 14 -0.66 29.04 -1.74
N PRO A 15 -1.86 28.50 -2.04
CA PRO A 15 -3.07 28.92 -1.35
C PRO A 15 -3.01 28.54 0.13
N HIS A 16 -3.67 29.35 0.96
CA HIS A 16 -3.91 28.96 2.35
C HIS A 16 -4.94 27.82 2.38
N ALA A 17 -4.56 26.68 2.94
CA ALA A 17 -5.38 25.47 2.85
C ALA A 17 -6.67 25.52 3.70
N GLY A 18 -6.70 26.34 4.77
CA GLY A 18 -7.90 26.56 5.57
C GLY A 18 -8.45 25.28 6.21
N TRP A 19 -7.56 24.46 6.78
CA TRP A 19 -7.94 23.18 7.35
C TRP A 19 -8.96 23.32 8.49
N PRO A 20 -9.85 22.31 8.69
CA PRO A 20 -10.81 22.33 9.78
C PRO A 20 -10.15 22.58 11.14
N GLY A 21 -10.79 23.41 11.97
CA GLY A 21 -10.26 23.76 13.29
C GLY A 21 -8.99 24.61 13.29
N ASP A 22 -8.67 25.28 12.17
CA ASP A 22 -7.44 26.09 11.98
C ASP A 22 -6.15 25.27 12.21
N ALA A 23 -6.20 23.99 11.84
CA ALA A 23 -5.06 23.09 11.96
C ALA A 23 -3.89 23.58 11.11
N ARG A 24 -2.68 23.57 11.70
CA ARG A 24 -1.45 23.99 11.02
C ARG A 24 -0.93 22.98 10.00
N VAL A 25 -1.38 21.73 10.11
CA VAL A 25 -1.00 20.62 9.24
C VAL A 25 -2.15 19.62 9.18
N ALA A 26 -2.39 19.05 8.01
CA ALA A 26 -3.22 17.87 7.83
C ALA A 26 -2.31 16.65 7.69
N VAL A 27 -2.51 15.63 8.52
CA VAL A 27 -1.77 14.36 8.45
C VAL A 27 -2.70 13.30 7.89
N GLN A 28 -2.24 12.59 6.86
CA GLN A 28 -3.00 11.53 6.20
C GLN A 28 -2.17 10.24 6.22
N PHE A 29 -2.64 9.25 6.97
CA PHE A 29 -2.00 7.94 7.05
C PHE A 29 -2.58 6.99 6.00
N VAL A 30 -1.73 6.51 5.10
CA VAL A 30 -2.09 5.53 4.06
C VAL A 30 -1.58 4.16 4.49
N LEU A 31 -2.48 3.17 4.46
CA LEU A 31 -2.13 1.77 4.59
C LEU A 31 -2.29 1.11 3.23
N ASN A 32 -1.20 0.65 2.62
CA ASN A 32 -1.28 -0.18 1.42
C ASN A 32 -1.65 -1.61 1.81
N TYR A 33 -2.49 -2.24 1.02
CA TYR A 33 -2.82 -3.66 1.13
C TYR A 33 -2.63 -4.30 -0.24
N GLU A 34 -1.47 -4.91 -0.42
CA GLU A 34 -0.94 -5.39 -1.71
C GLU A 34 -0.76 -6.91 -1.68
N GLU A 35 -0.71 -7.50 -0.49
CA GLU A 35 -0.31 -8.88 -0.25
C GLU A 35 -1.38 -9.88 -0.72
N GLY A 36 -1.00 -10.73 -1.67
CA GLY A 36 -1.87 -11.56 -2.49
C GLY A 36 -2.15 -10.99 -3.89
N GLY A 37 -1.62 -9.82 -4.23
CA GLY A 37 -1.73 -9.17 -5.53
C GLY A 37 -0.40 -8.78 -6.17
N GLU A 38 0.72 -9.10 -5.53
CA GLU A 38 2.09 -8.91 -6.03
C GLU A 38 2.42 -9.86 -7.19
N ASN A 39 3.58 -9.66 -7.83
CA ASN A 39 3.99 -10.52 -8.94
C ASN A 39 4.15 -11.98 -8.49
N SER A 40 3.43 -12.88 -9.14
CA SER A 40 3.58 -14.31 -8.93
C SER A 40 3.19 -15.09 -10.18
N ILE A 41 3.92 -16.16 -10.48
CA ILE A 41 3.52 -17.08 -11.54
C ILE A 41 2.15 -17.74 -11.27
N LEU A 42 1.71 -17.74 -10.01
CA LEU A 42 0.36 -18.20 -9.62
C LEU A 42 -0.74 -17.21 -10.02
N HIS A 43 -0.38 -15.95 -10.26
CA HIS A 43 -1.26 -14.87 -10.71
C HIS A 43 -1.24 -14.70 -12.24
N GLY A 44 -0.34 -15.41 -12.93
CA GLY A 44 -0.15 -15.33 -14.38
C GLY A 44 1.04 -14.46 -14.80
N ASP A 45 1.82 -13.95 -13.85
CA ASP A 45 2.99 -13.12 -14.13
C ASP A 45 4.18 -13.98 -14.63
N PRO A 46 5.12 -13.39 -15.40
CA PRO A 46 6.25 -14.14 -15.94
C PRO A 46 7.31 -14.52 -14.89
N ALA A 47 7.33 -13.85 -13.73
CA ALA A 47 8.34 -14.07 -12.69
C ALA A 47 7.82 -13.73 -11.28
N SER A 48 8.58 -14.11 -10.26
CA SER A 48 8.31 -13.75 -8.86
C SER A 48 8.55 -12.26 -8.55
N GLU A 49 7.88 -11.76 -7.51
CA GLU A 49 8.11 -10.43 -6.93
C GLU A 49 9.57 -10.20 -6.49
N ILE A 50 9.99 -8.94 -6.55
CA ILE A 50 11.34 -8.47 -6.22
C ILE A 50 11.34 -7.22 -5.33
N PHE A 51 10.21 -6.53 -5.21
CA PHE A 51 10.12 -5.23 -4.58
C PHE A 51 9.66 -5.31 -3.12
N LEU A 52 9.99 -4.26 -2.34
CA LEU A 52 9.58 -4.00 -0.96
C LEU A 52 9.47 -5.24 -0.04
N SER A 53 10.57 -5.97 0.07
CA SER A 53 10.69 -7.08 1.03
C SER A 53 12.00 -6.97 1.82
N GLU A 54 12.18 -7.88 2.77
CA GLU A 54 13.43 -8.01 3.53
C GLU A 54 14.60 -8.54 2.68
N ILE A 55 14.33 -9.02 1.46
CA ILE A 55 15.36 -9.51 0.52
C ILE A 55 15.79 -8.36 -0.39
N ILE A 56 16.70 -7.53 0.12
CA ILE A 56 17.22 -6.37 -0.62
C ILE A 56 17.94 -6.82 -1.90
N GLY A 57 17.50 -6.30 -3.04
CA GLY A 57 18.07 -6.64 -4.34
C GLY A 57 17.68 -8.04 -4.83
N ALA A 58 16.52 -8.56 -4.40
CA ALA A 58 15.96 -9.81 -4.93
C ALA A 58 15.94 -9.80 -6.47
N ALA A 59 16.39 -10.90 -7.06
CA ALA A 59 16.28 -11.11 -8.50
C ALA A 59 14.95 -11.82 -8.82
N PRO A 60 14.33 -11.52 -9.97
CA PRO A 60 13.11 -12.21 -10.38
C PRO A 60 13.43 -13.65 -10.73
N PHE A 61 12.61 -14.59 -10.26
CA PHE A 61 12.68 -15.99 -10.69
C PHE A 61 11.72 -16.19 -11.85
N GLU A 62 12.25 -16.20 -13.07
CA GLU A 62 11.43 -16.40 -14.28
C GLU A 62 10.80 -17.80 -14.32
N GLY A 63 9.50 -17.86 -14.56
CA GLY A 63 8.74 -19.11 -14.66
C GLY A 63 8.72 -19.95 -13.37
N ALA A 64 9.15 -19.38 -12.24
CA ALA A 64 9.28 -20.08 -10.97
C ALA A 64 8.78 -19.24 -9.79
N ARG A 65 8.43 -19.94 -8.70
CA ARG A 65 8.07 -19.31 -7.42
C ARG A 65 9.32 -18.94 -6.63
N HIS A 66 9.24 -17.85 -5.89
CA HIS A 66 10.24 -17.47 -4.90
C HIS A 66 9.62 -17.61 -3.50
N MET A 67 9.71 -18.80 -2.93
CA MET A 67 8.99 -19.17 -1.69
C MET A 67 9.28 -18.24 -0.50
N SER A 68 10.52 -17.75 -0.36
CA SER A 68 10.88 -16.81 0.70
C SER A 68 10.18 -15.46 0.52
N MET A 69 10.09 -14.95 -0.72
CA MET A 69 9.39 -13.71 -1.05
C MET A 69 7.90 -13.82 -0.73
N GLU A 70 7.26 -14.91 -1.17
CA GLU A 70 5.85 -15.18 -0.89
C GLU A 70 5.57 -15.20 0.62
N SER A 71 6.39 -15.91 1.40
CA SER A 71 6.24 -15.94 2.86
C SER A 71 6.42 -14.58 3.53
N ILE A 72 7.20 -13.66 2.94
CA ILE A 72 7.37 -12.30 3.46
C ILE A 72 6.09 -11.49 3.20
N TYR A 73 5.54 -11.54 1.99
CA TYR A 73 4.25 -10.92 1.67
C TYR A 73 3.11 -11.50 2.53
N GLU A 74 3.10 -12.82 2.73
CA GLU A 74 2.13 -13.47 3.61
C GLU A 74 2.16 -12.93 5.05
N TYR A 75 3.29 -12.45 5.57
CA TYR A 75 3.33 -11.84 6.90
C TYR A 75 2.44 -10.58 6.99
N GLY A 76 2.43 -9.76 5.93
CA GLY A 76 1.61 -8.56 5.85
C GLY A 76 0.12 -8.87 6.00
N SER A 77 -0.39 -9.80 5.18
CA SER A 77 -1.80 -10.21 5.21
C SER A 77 -2.19 -11.06 6.43
N ARG A 78 -1.27 -11.90 6.95
CA ARG A 78 -1.57 -12.80 8.08
C ARG A 78 -1.45 -12.14 9.44
N ALA A 79 -0.55 -11.17 9.60
CA ALA A 79 -0.20 -10.62 10.91
C ALA A 79 -0.04 -9.09 10.92
N GLY A 80 0.66 -8.53 9.93
CA GLY A 80 0.97 -7.09 9.87
C GLY A 80 -0.28 -6.23 9.89
N VAL A 81 -1.24 -6.55 9.01
CA VAL A 81 -2.46 -5.76 8.81
C VAL A 81 -3.31 -5.67 10.07
N TRP A 82 -3.51 -6.78 10.80
CA TRP A 82 -4.32 -6.80 12.03
C TRP A 82 -3.73 -5.91 13.11
N ARG A 83 -2.40 -5.99 13.29
CA ARG A 83 -1.68 -5.15 14.25
C ARG A 83 -1.84 -3.67 13.94
N LEU A 84 -1.80 -3.29 12.67
CA LEU A 84 -1.94 -1.90 12.25
C LEU A 84 -3.39 -1.42 12.39
N LEU A 85 -4.37 -2.20 11.95
CA LEU A 85 -5.78 -1.84 12.08
C LEU A 85 -6.18 -1.65 13.55
N ASP A 86 -5.70 -2.51 14.46
CA ASP A 86 -5.96 -2.36 15.89
C ASP A 86 -5.23 -1.12 16.47
N LEU A 87 -3.96 -0.89 16.08
CA LEU A 87 -3.19 0.29 16.54
C LEU A 87 -3.89 1.62 16.24
N PHE A 88 -4.44 1.76 15.04
CA PHE A 88 -5.09 2.99 14.60
C PHE A 88 -6.48 3.16 15.22
N ARG A 89 -7.21 2.05 15.39
CA ARG A 89 -8.50 2.02 16.11
C ARG A 89 -8.34 2.42 17.56
N ASP A 90 -7.34 1.88 18.25
CA ASP A 90 -7.04 2.19 19.66
C ASP A 90 -6.68 3.67 19.88
N ARG A 91 -6.21 4.36 18.84
CA ARG A 91 -5.84 5.78 18.87
C ARG A 91 -6.92 6.71 18.33
N ASP A 92 -8.03 6.17 17.85
CA ASP A 92 -9.08 6.93 17.15
C ASP A 92 -8.51 7.80 16.00
N VAL A 93 -7.56 7.23 15.24
CA VAL A 93 -6.94 7.90 14.09
C VAL A 93 -7.41 7.23 12.79
N PRO A 94 -7.98 7.99 11.83
CA PRO A 94 -8.45 7.41 10.58
C PRO A 94 -7.30 7.02 9.65
N LEU A 95 -7.57 6.01 8.82
CA LEU A 95 -6.69 5.52 7.76
C LEU A 95 -7.37 5.62 6.40
N THR A 96 -6.57 5.85 5.36
CA THR A 96 -6.98 5.57 3.98
C THR A 96 -6.32 4.28 3.53
N LEU A 97 -7.11 3.32 3.04
CA LEU A 97 -6.55 2.09 2.46
C LEU A 97 -6.30 2.26 0.97
N PHE A 98 -5.08 1.97 0.55
CA PHE A 98 -4.72 1.74 -0.85
C PHE A 98 -4.69 0.24 -1.07
N ALA A 99 -5.83 -0.32 -1.48
CA ALA A 99 -6.02 -1.75 -1.56
C ALA A 99 -6.01 -2.24 -3.02
N VAL A 100 -5.12 -3.19 -3.32
CA VAL A 100 -5.05 -3.86 -4.62
C VAL A 100 -6.24 -4.81 -4.73
N ALA A 101 -7.01 -4.71 -5.83
CA ALA A 101 -8.26 -5.45 -5.99
C ALA A 101 -8.10 -6.97 -5.83
N MET A 102 -7.03 -7.57 -6.37
CA MET A 102 -6.76 -9.00 -6.21
C MET A 102 -6.47 -9.38 -4.74
N ALA A 103 -5.71 -8.55 -4.02
CA ALA A 103 -5.44 -8.75 -2.59
C ALA A 103 -6.74 -8.68 -1.76
N MET A 104 -7.63 -7.73 -2.09
CA MET A 104 -8.95 -7.61 -1.47
C MET A 104 -9.81 -8.86 -1.69
N GLU A 105 -9.85 -9.38 -2.92
CA GLU A 105 -10.61 -10.59 -3.27
C GLU A 105 -10.12 -11.82 -2.50
N ARG A 106 -8.80 -11.94 -2.28
CA ARG A 106 -8.22 -13.06 -1.54
C ARG A 106 -8.43 -12.97 -0.03
N HIS A 107 -8.66 -11.77 0.52
CA HIS A 107 -8.82 -11.58 1.96
C HIS A 107 -9.90 -10.53 2.31
N PRO A 108 -11.18 -10.81 1.99
CA PRO A 108 -12.27 -9.85 2.20
C PRO A 108 -12.47 -9.44 3.67
N ALA A 109 -12.14 -10.32 4.62
CA ALA A 109 -12.26 -10.05 6.06
C ALA A 109 -11.43 -8.83 6.52
N VAL A 110 -10.28 -8.55 5.91
CA VAL A 110 -9.49 -7.35 6.20
C VAL A 110 -10.24 -6.09 5.78
N ILE A 111 -10.93 -6.15 4.64
CA ILE A 111 -11.70 -5.02 4.11
C ILE A 111 -12.93 -4.77 4.98
N GLU A 112 -13.64 -5.82 5.38
CA GLU A 112 -14.73 -5.73 6.34
C GLU A 112 -14.27 -5.10 7.67
N ARG A 113 -13.11 -5.51 8.21
CA ARG A 113 -12.52 -4.93 9.42
C ARG A 113 -12.14 -3.47 9.24
N ALA A 114 -11.64 -3.07 8.08
CA ALA A 114 -11.24 -1.70 7.80
C ALA A 114 -12.45 -0.75 7.64
N LEU A 115 -13.61 -1.26 7.22
CA LEU A 115 -14.85 -0.49 7.08
C LEU A 115 -15.64 -0.35 8.40
N ALA A 116 -15.37 -1.21 9.39
CA ALA A 116 -16.03 -1.25 10.69
C ALA A 116 -15.28 -0.48 11.76
#